data_AF-A0A920PD22-F1
#
_entry.id   AF-A0A920PD22-F1
#
_cell.length_a   1.000
_cell.length_b   1.000
_cell.length_c   1.000
_cell.angle_alpha   90.00
_cell.angle_beta   90.00
_cell.angle_gamma   90.00
#
_symmetry.space_group_name_H-M   'P 1'
#
loop_
_entity.id
_entity.type
_entity.pdbx_description
1 polymer ?
#
loop_
_entity_poly.entity_id
_entity_poly.type
_entity_poly.pdbx_seq_one_letter_code
_entity_poly.pdbx_strand_id
1 'polypeptide(L)'
;MGSLDKTTESMILSSIDGIDPDVANEIRKLRFKFEDVQKIDDEGIRLILREVSSEDLLVALKTASDELKIKIFTNMSDRIANMLQEDLKLLGPTKISAVEKAQQKIVSICRHLEENGTIMIGQGEALV
;
A
#
# COMPACT_ATOMS: atom_id res chain seq x y z
N MET A 1 16.15 10.47 -8.20
CA MET A 1 17.38 9.66 -8.34
C MET A 1 17.06 8.25 -7.85
N GLY A 2 17.27 7.17 -8.57
CA GLY A 2 17.40 6.97 -10.01
C GLY A 2 16.40 5.87 -10.39
N SER A 3 15.64 6.09 -11.46
CA SER A 3 14.87 5.00 -12.06
C SER A 3 15.88 4.12 -12.77
N LEU A 4 16.22 2.98 -12.17
CA LEU A 4 16.64 1.82 -12.96
C LEU A 4 15.52 1.59 -13.99
N ASP A 5 15.89 1.35 -15.24
CA ASP A 5 14.88 1.00 -16.23
C ASP A 5 14.28 -0.37 -15.85
N LYS A 6 12.98 -0.51 -16.08
CA LYS A 6 12.20 -1.68 -15.64
C LYS A 6 12.77 -3.00 -16.15
N THR A 7 13.42 -2.99 -17.31
CA THR A 7 14.03 -4.17 -17.93
C THR A 7 15.23 -4.65 -17.13
N THR A 8 16.11 -3.71 -16.77
CA THR A 8 17.27 -3.98 -15.92
C THR A 8 16.84 -4.46 -14.54
N GLU A 9 15.77 -3.86 -13.98
CA GLU A 9 15.26 -4.26 -12.67
C GLU A 9 14.72 -5.71 -12.64
N SER A 10 13.99 -6.13 -13.68
CA SER A 10 13.55 -7.52 -13.82
C SER A 10 14.70 -8.49 -14.07
N MET A 11 15.68 -8.14 -14.90
CA MET A 11 16.86 -8.99 -15.11
C MET A 11 17.66 -9.22 -13.83
N ILE A 12 17.82 -8.16 -13.01
CA ILE A 12 18.51 -8.26 -11.72
C ILE A 12 17.72 -9.16 -10.77
N LEU A 13 16.40 -8.96 -10.65
CA LEU A 13 15.56 -9.81 -9.80
C LEU A 13 15.60 -11.28 -10.23
N SER A 14 15.47 -11.60 -11.52
CA SER A 14 15.56 -12.98 -12.02
C SER A 14 16.93 -13.61 -11.76
N SER A 15 17.99 -12.82 -11.83
CA SER A 15 19.35 -13.29 -11.52
C SER A 15 19.52 -13.58 -10.02
N ILE A 16 18.93 -12.76 -9.14
CA ILE A 16 18.94 -12.98 -7.70
C ILE A 16 18.06 -14.18 -7.33
N ASP A 17 16.90 -14.36 -7.97
CA ASP A 17 15.99 -15.49 -7.73
C ASP A 17 16.65 -16.86 -8.00
N GLY A 18 17.54 -16.92 -8.99
CA GLY A 18 18.33 -18.11 -9.29
C GLY A 18 19.47 -18.41 -8.30
N ILE A 19 19.86 -17.42 -7.48
CA ILE A 19 20.95 -17.54 -6.50
C ILE A 19 20.38 -17.73 -5.09
N ASP A 20 19.43 -16.87 -4.71
CA ASP A 20 18.77 -16.82 -3.42
C ASP A 20 17.30 -16.36 -3.58
N PRO A 21 16.35 -17.30 -3.64
CA PRO A 21 14.94 -16.98 -3.80
C PRO A 21 14.35 -16.28 -2.57
N ASP A 22 14.91 -16.45 -1.38
CA ASP A 22 14.43 -15.79 -0.16
C ASP A 22 14.75 -14.29 -0.22
N VAL A 23 15.96 -13.93 -0.65
CA VAL A 23 16.36 -12.54 -0.87
C VAL A 23 15.59 -11.90 -2.02
N ALA A 24 15.39 -12.61 -3.12
CA ALA A 24 14.56 -12.10 -4.23
C ALA A 24 13.14 -11.80 -3.76
N ASN A 25 12.57 -12.66 -2.91
CA ASN A 25 11.26 -12.44 -2.32
C ASN A 25 11.25 -11.27 -1.33
N GLU A 26 12.30 -11.06 -0.54
CA GLU A 26 12.43 -9.86 0.30
C GLU A 26 12.52 -8.58 -0.54
N ILE A 27 13.26 -8.58 -1.65
CA ILE A 27 13.37 -7.42 -2.55
C ILE A 27 12.02 -7.14 -3.23
N ARG A 28 11.31 -8.16 -3.71
CA ARG A 28 9.93 -8.01 -4.22
C ARG A 28 9.01 -7.42 -3.15
N LYS A 29 9.15 -7.86 -1.89
CA LYS A 29 8.40 -7.31 -0.75
C LYS A 29 8.74 -5.85 -0.42
N LEU A 30 9.89 -5.33 -0.86
CA LEU A 30 10.28 -3.93 -0.67
C LEU A 30 9.83 -3.01 -1.82
N ARG A 31 9.40 -3.58 -2.96
CA ARG A 31 8.97 -2.79 -4.13
C ARG A 31 7.65 -2.06 -3.92
N PHE A 32 6.65 -2.76 -3.38
CA PHE A 32 5.33 -2.18 -3.17
C PHE A 32 5.30 -1.36 -1.88
N LYS A 33 5.15 -0.04 -2.04
CA LYS A 33 5.07 0.93 -0.94
C LYS A 33 3.61 1.25 -0.66
N PHE A 34 3.34 1.77 0.54
CA PHE A 34 2.01 2.24 0.89
C PHE A 34 1.47 3.30 -0.09
N GLU A 35 2.35 4.14 -0.64
CA GLU A 35 1.98 5.13 -1.66
C GLU A 35 1.52 4.50 -2.99
N ASP A 36 1.84 3.24 -3.26
CA ASP A 36 1.38 2.55 -4.47
C ASP A 36 -0.10 2.15 -4.39
N VAL A 37 -0.73 2.21 -3.21
CA VAL A 37 -2.18 2.01 -3.03
C VAL A 37 -3.00 2.98 -3.91
N GLN A 38 -2.47 4.16 -4.23
CA GLN A 38 -3.15 5.12 -5.12
C GLN A 38 -3.36 4.59 -6.56
N LYS A 39 -2.56 3.60 -6.97
CA LYS A 39 -2.63 2.99 -8.31
C LYS A 39 -3.74 1.94 -8.44
N ILE A 40 -4.38 1.60 -7.31
CA ILE A 40 -5.49 0.66 -7.25
C ILE A 40 -6.75 1.41 -7.67
N ASP A 41 -7.63 0.71 -8.39
CA ASP A 41 -8.92 1.24 -8.79
C ASP A 41 -9.84 1.44 -7.58
N ASP A 42 -10.92 2.19 -7.80
CA ASP A 42 -11.85 2.55 -6.72
C ASP A 42 -12.53 1.31 -6.11
N GLU A 43 -12.77 0.28 -6.91
CA GLU A 43 -13.32 -0.99 -6.42
C GLU A 43 -12.34 -1.70 -5.49
N GLY A 44 -11.07 -1.82 -5.89
CA GLY A 44 -10.04 -2.41 -5.05
C GLY A 44 -9.81 -1.66 -3.75
N ILE A 45 -9.83 -0.33 -3.78
CA ILE A 45 -9.74 0.48 -2.54
C ILE A 45 -10.91 0.21 -1.61
N ARG A 46 -12.14 0.14 -2.11
CA ARG A 46 -13.30 -0.17 -1.26
C ARG A 46 -13.21 -1.55 -0.62
N LEU A 47 -12.60 -2.53 -1.29
CA LEU A 47 -12.35 -3.86 -0.74
C LEU A 47 -11.29 -3.81 0.36
N ILE A 48 -10.17 -3.11 0.13
CA ILE A 48 -9.13 -2.90 1.14
C ILE A 48 -9.73 -2.23 2.39
N LEU A 49 -10.54 -1.18 2.22
CA LEU A 49 -11.16 -0.45 3.32
C LEU A 49 -12.13 -1.29 4.17
N ARG A 50 -12.60 -2.44 3.68
CA ARG A 50 -13.42 -3.38 4.48
C ARG A 50 -12.59 -4.28 5.38
N GLU A 51 -11.35 -4.55 5.00
CA GLU A 51 -10.41 -5.44 5.73
C GLU A 51 -9.53 -4.66 6.72
N VAL A 52 -9.37 -3.35 6.52
CA VAL A 52 -8.50 -2.50 7.35
C VAL A 52 -9.27 -1.93 8.54
N SER A 53 -8.68 -2.02 9.74
CA SER A 53 -9.23 -1.40 10.94
C SER A 53 -9.15 0.13 10.90
N SER A 54 -10.13 0.84 11.47
CA SER A 54 -10.14 2.30 11.50
C SER A 54 -8.91 2.88 12.21
N GLU A 55 -8.40 2.21 13.24
CA GLU A 55 -7.19 2.61 13.97
C GLU A 55 -5.93 2.50 13.09
N ASP A 56 -5.74 1.37 12.41
CA ASP A 56 -4.59 1.18 11.52
C ASP A 56 -4.65 2.17 10.35
N LEU A 57 -5.84 2.41 9.80
CA LEU A 57 -6.03 3.39 8.73
C LEU A 57 -5.71 4.82 9.20
N LEU A 58 -6.21 5.22 10.36
CA LEU A 58 -5.95 6.54 10.95
C LEU A 58 -4.44 6.77 11.14
N VAL A 59 -3.74 5.79 11.70
CA VAL A 59 -2.30 5.87 11.97
C VAL A 59 -1.50 5.87 10.66
N ALA A 60 -1.87 5.04 9.68
CA ALA A 60 -1.19 4.96 8.39
C ALA A 60 -1.33 6.25 7.57
N LEU A 61 -2.51 6.87 7.58
CA LEU A 61 -2.81 8.11 6.85
C LEU A 61 -2.06 9.33 7.38
N LYS A 62 -1.50 9.28 8.59
CA LYS A 62 -0.79 10.41 9.21
C LYS A 62 0.36 10.92 8.35
N THR A 63 1.12 10.03 7.69
CA THR A 63 2.25 10.38 6.84
C THR A 63 1.99 10.12 5.35
N ALA A 64 0.74 9.83 4.99
CA ALA A 64 0.34 9.61 3.61
C ALA A 64 0.40 10.93 2.81
N SER A 65 0.69 10.82 1.52
CA SER A 65 0.50 11.93 0.59
C SER A 65 -0.95 12.41 0.56
N ASP A 66 -1.16 13.67 0.21
CA ASP A 66 -2.52 14.24 0.12
C ASP A 66 -3.30 13.58 -1.03
N GLU A 67 -2.63 13.18 -2.11
CA GLU A 67 -3.23 12.42 -3.21
C GLU A 67 -3.79 11.07 -2.73
N LEU A 68 -3.01 10.31 -1.96
CA LEU A 68 -3.46 9.04 -1.40
C LEU A 68 -4.61 9.23 -0.39
N LYS A 69 -4.52 10.25 0.46
CA LYS A 69 -5.63 10.60 1.39
C LYS A 69 -6.91 10.90 0.64
N ILE A 70 -6.86 11.74 -0.40
CA ILE A 70 -8.02 12.08 -1.22
C ILE A 70 -8.61 10.80 -1.81
N LYS A 71 -7.79 9.98 -2.45
CA LYS A 71 -8.20 8.71 -3.07
C LYS A 71 -8.89 7.76 -2.08
N ILE A 72 -8.40 7.70 -0.84
CA ILE A 72 -9.01 6.91 0.23
C ILE A 72 -10.34 7.51 0.68
N PHE A 73 -10.39 8.82 0.94
CA PHE A 73 -11.62 9.48 1.40
C PHE A 73 -12.74 9.46 0.36
N THR A 74 -12.43 9.60 -0.93
CA THR A 74 -13.43 9.52 -2.01
C THR A 74 -14.07 8.14 -2.14
N ASN A 75 -13.43 7.10 -1.59
CA ASN A 75 -13.93 5.73 -1.58
C ASN A 75 -14.66 5.36 -0.27
N MET A 76 -14.86 6.31 0.64
CA MET A 76 -15.63 6.16 1.87
C MET A 76 -17.00 6.83 1.75
N SER A 77 -17.89 6.50 2.69
CA SER A 77 -19.07 7.36 2.90
C SER A 77 -18.66 8.69 3.55
N ASP A 78 -19.35 9.78 3.20
CA ASP A 78 -19.06 11.13 3.72
C ASP A 78 -18.99 11.17 5.24
N ARG A 79 -19.86 10.42 5.93
CA ARG A 79 -19.86 10.33 7.40
C ARG A 79 -18.56 9.74 7.93
N ILE A 80 -18.08 8.64 7.34
CA ILE A 80 -16.85 7.96 7.78
C ILE A 80 -15.63 8.82 7.44
N ALA A 81 -15.62 9.43 6.24
CA ALA A 81 -14.54 10.32 5.83
C ALA A 81 -14.41 11.51 6.79
N ASN A 82 -15.52 12.16 7.16
CA ASN A 82 -15.53 13.28 8.10
C ASN A 82 -15.02 12.86 9.49
N MET A 83 -15.50 11.74 10.02
CA MET A 83 -15.03 11.20 11.31
C MET A 83 -13.52 10.94 11.29
N LEU A 84 -13.03 10.25 10.25
CA LEU A 84 -11.61 9.93 10.13
C LEU A 84 -10.74 11.19 9.97
N GLN A 85 -11.23 12.22 9.28
CA GLN A 85 -10.54 13.50 9.15
C GLN A 85 -10.49 14.29 10.47
N GLU A 86 -11.55 14.25 11.26
CA GLU A 86 -11.56 14.84 12.61
C GLU A 86 -10.59 14.10 13.53
N ASP A 87 -10.64 12.77 13.53
CA ASP A 87 -9.72 11.93 14.30
C ASP A 87 -8.26 12.18 13.91
N LEU A 88 -7.97 12.37 12.62
CA LEU A 88 -6.62 12.66 12.13
C LEU A 88 -6.09 14.01 12.62
N LYS A 89 -6.97 15.01 12.78
CA LYS A 89 -6.61 16.32 13.38
C LYS A 89 -6.36 16.22 14.88
N LEU A 90 -7.08 15.34 15.56
CA LEU A 90 -6.94 15.09 17.00
C LEU A 90 -5.79 14.12 17.32
N LEU A 91 -5.28 13.41 16.31
CA LEU A 91 -4.21 12.43 16.46
C LEU A 91 -2.90 13.11 16.90
N GLY A 92 -2.63 13.02 18.20
CA GLY A 92 -1.39 13.49 18.81
C GLY A 92 -0.12 12.81 18.27
N PRO A 93 1.07 13.15 18.79
CA PRO A 93 2.33 12.60 18.31
C PRO A 93 2.33 11.07 18.25
N THR A 94 2.66 10.51 17.08
CA THR A 94 2.65 9.06 16.84
C THR A 94 4.06 8.62 16.48
N LYS A 95 4.51 7.49 17.03
CA LYS A 95 5.84 6.96 16.72
C LYS A 95 5.89 6.52 15.25
N ILE A 96 6.99 6.84 14.56
CA ILE A 96 7.21 6.45 13.17
C ILE A 96 7.06 4.94 12.99
N SER A 97 7.59 4.13 13.93
CA SER A 97 7.47 2.67 13.89
C SER A 97 6.01 2.16 13.97
N ALA A 98 5.11 2.91 14.61
CA ALA A 98 3.68 2.56 14.62
C ALA A 98 3.03 2.89 13.27
N VAL A 99 3.42 4.00 12.65
CA VAL A 99 2.98 4.38 11.30
C VAL A 99 3.44 3.34 10.27
N GLU A 100 4.73 2.98 10.28
CA GLU A 100 5.29 1.96 9.38
C GLU A 100 4.60 0.61 9.56
N LYS A 101 4.34 0.20 10.80
CA LYS A 101 3.60 -1.04 11.08
C LYS A 101 2.18 -1.02 10.53
N ALA A 102 1.47 0.10 10.70
CA ALA A 102 0.12 0.26 10.16
C ALA A 102 0.11 0.24 8.63
N GLN A 103 1.04 0.97 8.00
CA GLN A 103 1.21 0.97 6.54
C GLN A 103 1.55 -0.43 6.01
N GLN A 104 2.44 -1.16 6.68
CA GLN A 104 2.82 -2.52 6.29
C GLN A 104 1.65 -3.50 6.40
N LYS A 105 0.77 -3.35 7.40
CA LYS A 105 -0.47 -4.15 7.48
C LYS A 105 -1.36 -3.91 6.27
N ILE A 106 -1.59 -2.64 5.91
CA ILE A 106 -2.43 -2.30 4.74
C ILE A 106 -1.80 -2.85 3.46
N VAL A 107 -0.49 -2.69 3.27
CA VAL A 107 0.24 -3.28 2.15
C VAL A 107 0.08 -4.81 2.10
N SER A 108 0.12 -5.48 3.25
CA SER A 108 -0.06 -6.93 3.32
C SER A 108 -1.48 -7.36 2.91
N ILE A 109 -2.50 -6.58 3.30
CA ILE A 109 -3.88 -6.79 2.86
C ILE A 109 -4.01 -6.60 1.35
N CYS A 110 -3.41 -5.55 0.78
CA CYS A 110 -3.41 -5.33 -0.67
C CYS A 110 -2.84 -6.54 -1.41
N ARG A 111 -1.68 -7.04 -0.98
CA ARG A 111 -1.06 -8.23 -1.57
C ARG A 111 -1.94 -9.47 -1.48
N HIS A 112 -2.54 -9.69 -0.32
CA HIS A 112 -3.43 -10.84 -0.16
C HIS A 112 -4.64 -10.76 -1.12
N LEU A 113 -5.23 -9.58 -1.27
CA LEU A 113 -6.33 -9.36 -2.20
C LEU A 113 -5.90 -9.49 -3.68
N GLU A 114 -4.67 -9.10 -4.00
CA GLU A 114 -4.07 -9.25 -5.33
C GLU A 114 -3.78 -10.73 -5.65
N GLU A 115 -3.18 -11.47 -4.72
CA GLU A 115 -2.93 -12.91 -4.84
C GLU A 115 -4.23 -13.70 -5.07
N ASN A 116 -5.33 -13.25 -4.46
CA ASN A 116 -6.66 -13.81 -4.67
C ASN A 116 -7.34 -13.32 -5.97
N GLY A 117 -6.68 -12.47 -6.76
CA GLY A 117 -7.20 -11.88 -8.00
C GLY A 117 -8.37 -10.92 -7.79
N THR A 118 -8.58 -10.44 -6.57
CA THR A 118 -9.73 -9.56 -6.21
C THR A 118 -9.42 -8.09 -6.50
N ILE A 119 -8.15 -7.69 -6.45
CA ILE A 119 -7.70 -6.35 -6.84
C ILE A 119 -6.54 -6.44 -7.83
N MET A 120 -6.36 -5.41 -8.64
CA MET A 120 -5.19 -5.27 -9.50
C MET A 120 -4.36 -4.06 -9.07
N ILE A 121 -3.09 -4.28 -8.78
CA ILE A 121 -2.19 -3.24 -8.32
C ILE A 121 -1.35 -2.75 -9.50
N GLY A 122 -1.88 -1.76 -10.23
CA GLY A 122 -1.17 -1.12 -11.34
C GLY A 122 -1.00 -2.02 -12.57
N GLN A 123 -1.28 -1.47 -13.76
CA GLN A 123 -0.88 -2.11 -15.01
C GLN A 123 0.66 -2.15 -15.09
N GLY A 124 1.28 -3.27 -14.69
CA GLY A 124 2.73 -3.44 -14.82
C GLY A 124 3.34 -4.61 -14.07
N GLU A 125 2.66 -5.22 -13.11
CA GLU A 125 3.19 -6.39 -12.38
C GLU A 125 2.18 -7.54 -12.45
N ALA A 126 2.03 -8.12 -13.64
CA ALA A 126 1.71 -9.54 -13.69
C ALA A 126 2.95 -10.26 -13.15
N LEU A 127 2.81 -10.88 -11.97
CA LEU A 127 3.78 -11.82 -11.44
C LEU A 127 3.94 -12.97 -12.45
N VAL A 128 4.95 -12.87 -13.31
CA VAL A 128 5.47 -13.98 -14.12
C VAL A 128 6.97 -14.01 -13.95
#